data_AF-A0A1Y0RMU9-F1
#
_entry.id   AF-A0A1Y0RMU9-F1
#
_cell.length_a   1.000
_cell.length_b   1.000
_cell.length_c   1.000
_cell.angle_alpha   90.00
_cell.angle_beta   90.00
_cell.angle_gamma   90.00
#
_symmetry.space_group_name_H-M   'P 1'
#
loop_
_entity.id
_entity.type
_entity.pdbx_description
1 polymer ?
#
loop_
_entity_poly.entity_id
_entity_poly.type
_entity_poly.pdbx_seq_one_letter_code
_entity_poly.pdbx_strand_id
1 'polypeptide(L)'
;MPKTLLVTVGGSFQPIVTAIYSLQPDRVIFIASDGDKGSKSQVIGEGTPCEVRRGSEVIERLPNIPTQVDLGERFQPQRDLVLIQNPDNLSECYLKIQRCIHHLQQETPDHEILADYTGGTKTLSAALVLAAVDCGISLYLTIASTRENLVKVERGELTQPVDTSFRC
;
A
#
# COMPACT_ATOMS: atom_id res chain seq x y z
N MET A 1 7.50 -14.98 -12.66
CA MET A 1 6.63 -15.51 -11.60
C MET A 1 5.54 -14.48 -11.35
N PRO A 2 4.29 -14.87 -11.13
CA PRO A 2 3.24 -13.92 -10.79
C PRO A 2 3.55 -13.20 -9.48
N LYS A 3 3.16 -11.93 -9.37
CA LYS A 3 3.46 -11.05 -8.25
C LYS A 3 2.20 -10.62 -7.52
N THR A 4 2.20 -10.80 -6.19
CA THR A 4 1.17 -10.25 -5.30
C THR A 4 1.75 -9.12 -4.47
N LEU A 5 1.22 -7.92 -4.60
CA LEU A 5 1.65 -6.75 -3.82
C LEU A 5 0.72 -6.53 -2.62
N LEU A 6 1.27 -6.60 -1.41
CA LEU A 6 0.64 -6.06 -0.21
C LEU A 6 1.05 -4.60 -0.06
N VAL A 7 0.09 -3.70 0.08
CA VAL A 7 0.38 -2.26 0.21
C VAL A 7 -0.47 -1.59 1.28
N THR A 8 0.17 -0.82 2.15
CA THR A 8 -0.52 -0.04 3.19
C THR A 8 -1.09 1.25 2.61
N VAL A 9 -2.34 1.57 2.97
CA VAL A 9 -3.05 2.74 2.47
C VAL A 9 -3.10 3.84 3.53
N GLY A 10 -2.53 5.00 3.21
CA GLY A 10 -2.54 6.19 4.07
C GLY A 10 -3.40 7.33 3.52
N GLY A 11 -3.19 8.55 4.02
CA GLY A 11 -3.93 9.73 3.56
C GLY A 11 -3.54 10.27 2.17
N SER A 12 -2.55 9.67 1.52
CA SER A 12 -2.17 9.98 0.13
C SER A 12 -2.16 8.70 -0.68
N PHE A 13 -2.83 8.73 -1.83
CA PHE A 13 -3.00 7.56 -2.70
C PHE A 13 -1.92 7.49 -3.79
N GLN A 14 -1.32 8.62 -4.14
CA GLN A 14 -0.37 8.76 -5.25
C GLN A 14 0.82 7.79 -5.14
N PRO A 15 1.48 7.63 -3.97
CA PRO A 15 2.60 6.70 -3.87
C PRO A 15 2.18 5.23 -4.07
N ILE A 16 0.94 4.89 -3.76
CA ILE A 16 0.39 3.53 -3.94
C ILE A 16 0.15 3.27 -5.43
N VAL A 17 -0.39 4.25 -6.13
CA VAL A 17 -0.55 4.21 -7.60
C VAL A 17 0.82 4.06 -8.27
N THR A 18 1.81 4.84 -7.84
CA THR A 18 3.20 4.72 -8.32
C THR A 18 3.79 3.34 -8.06
N ALA A 19 3.60 2.78 -6.86
CA ALA A 19 4.08 1.44 -6.52
C ALA A 19 3.46 0.35 -7.42
N ILE A 20 2.15 0.43 -7.68
CA ILE A 20 1.45 -0.52 -8.56
C ILE A 20 1.99 -0.42 -9.99
N TYR A 21 2.13 0.79 -10.54
CA TYR A 21 2.69 0.97 -11.88
C TYR A 21 4.16 0.55 -12.00
N SER A 22 4.97 0.78 -10.95
CA SER A 22 6.40 0.45 -10.97
C SER A 22 6.64 -1.06 -10.85
N LEU A 23 5.88 -1.72 -9.98
CA LEU A 23 6.07 -3.14 -9.66
C LEU A 23 5.30 -4.07 -10.60
N GLN A 24 4.27 -3.56 -11.29
CA GLN A 24 3.39 -4.32 -12.19
C GLN A 24 2.94 -5.66 -11.56
N PRO A 25 2.27 -5.63 -10.40
CA PRO A 25 1.80 -6.86 -9.76
C PRO A 25 0.57 -7.42 -10.49
N ASP A 26 0.41 -8.75 -10.46
CA ASP A 26 -0.76 -9.45 -11.00
C ASP A 26 -1.97 -9.34 -10.05
N ARG A 27 -1.71 -9.19 -8.75
CA ARG A 27 -2.71 -9.02 -7.70
C ARG A 27 -2.24 -7.97 -6.68
N VAL A 28 -3.17 -7.13 -6.23
CA VAL A 28 -2.90 -6.12 -5.20
C VAL A 28 -3.81 -6.37 -4.01
N ILE A 29 -3.24 -6.40 -2.80
CA ILE A 29 -3.96 -6.51 -1.54
C ILE A 29 -3.73 -5.21 -0.76
N PHE A 30 -4.80 -4.48 -0.55
CA PHE A 30 -4.77 -3.21 0.16
C PHE A 30 -4.93 -3.45 1.66
N ILE A 31 -4.07 -2.84 2.46
CA ILE A 31 -4.18 -2.83 3.92
C ILE A 31 -4.62 -1.42 4.33
N ALA A 32 -5.88 -1.28 4.71
CA ALA A 32 -6.49 0.03 4.96
C ALA A 32 -7.13 0.10 6.35
N SER A 33 -7.15 1.31 6.92
CA SER A 33 -7.85 1.55 8.17
C SER A 33 -9.34 1.80 7.95
N ASP A 34 -10.16 1.34 8.89
CA ASP A 34 -11.60 1.57 8.94
C ASP A 34 -11.94 2.91 9.64
N GLY A 35 -13.23 3.23 9.68
CA GLY A 35 -13.78 4.43 10.29
C GLY A 35 -13.83 5.64 9.36
N ASP A 36 -14.45 6.73 9.84
CA ASP A 36 -14.74 7.92 9.03
C ASP A 36 -13.49 8.66 8.54
N LYS A 37 -12.38 8.50 9.27
CA LYS A 37 -11.06 9.03 8.91
C LYS A 37 -10.12 7.94 8.39
N GLY A 38 -10.64 6.73 8.19
CA GLY A 38 -9.89 5.59 7.70
C GLY A 38 -9.57 5.70 6.21
N SER A 39 -8.57 4.95 5.77
CA SER A 39 -8.16 4.92 4.36
C SER A 39 -9.00 3.97 3.49
N LYS A 40 -9.97 3.24 4.07
CA LYS A 40 -10.89 2.34 3.36
C LYS A 40 -11.59 2.99 2.16
N SER A 41 -12.01 4.26 2.30
CA SER A 41 -12.69 4.99 1.23
C SER A 41 -11.82 5.15 -0.03
N GLN A 42 -10.49 5.24 0.10
CA GLN A 42 -9.61 5.31 -1.06
C GLN A 42 -9.49 3.98 -1.82
N VAL A 43 -9.94 2.87 -1.22
CA VAL A 43 -9.91 1.54 -1.85
C VAL A 43 -11.27 1.17 -2.42
N ILE A 44 -12.34 1.31 -1.63
CA ILE A 44 -13.69 0.84 -2.00
C ILE A 44 -14.75 1.95 -2.01
N GLY A 45 -14.36 3.20 -1.79
CA GLY A 45 -15.29 4.33 -1.85
C GLY A 45 -15.79 4.55 -3.27
N GLU A 46 -17.07 4.89 -3.39
CA GLU A 46 -17.71 5.22 -4.67
C GLU A 46 -17.37 6.64 -5.13
N GLY A 47 -17.56 6.91 -6.42
CA GLY A 47 -17.31 8.22 -7.01
C GLY A 47 -15.82 8.57 -7.03
N THR A 48 -15.45 9.66 -6.36
CA THR A 48 -14.07 10.19 -6.36
C THR A 48 -13.54 10.42 -4.94
N PRO A 49 -13.25 9.35 -4.17
CA PRO A 49 -12.83 9.45 -2.78
C PRO A 49 -11.36 9.88 -2.60
N CYS A 50 -10.53 9.75 -3.64
CA CYS A 50 -9.13 10.13 -3.59
C CYS A 50 -8.98 11.64 -3.81
N GLU A 51 -8.43 12.36 -2.84
CA GLU A 51 -8.32 13.82 -2.89
C GLU A 51 -6.87 14.24 -3.08
N VAL A 52 -6.61 15.06 -4.11
CA VAL A 52 -5.34 15.77 -4.25
C VAL A 52 -5.46 17.08 -3.48
N ARG A 53 -4.58 17.29 -2.51
CA ARG A 53 -4.58 18.48 -1.66
C ARG A 53 -3.37 19.38 -1.87
N ARG A 54 -3.59 20.69 -1.81
CA ARG A 54 -2.55 21.72 -1.68
C ARG A 54 -2.79 22.46 -0.37
N GLY A 55 -2.09 22.06 0.68
CA GLY A 55 -2.39 22.53 2.04
C GLY A 55 -3.75 21.98 2.49
N SER A 56 -4.65 22.86 2.92
CA SER A 56 -6.02 22.50 3.33
C SER A 56 -7.01 22.38 2.17
N GLU A 57 -6.65 22.88 0.99
CA GLU A 57 -7.54 22.93 -0.18
C GLU A 57 -7.50 21.63 -0.98
N VAL A 58 -8.68 21.10 -1.33
CA VAL A 58 -8.82 19.99 -2.28
C VAL A 58 -8.84 20.57 -3.69
N ILE A 59 -7.78 20.30 -4.46
CA ILE A 59 -7.62 20.82 -5.82
C ILE A 59 -8.16 19.87 -6.89
N GLU A 60 -8.27 18.59 -6.57
CA GLU A 60 -8.76 17.56 -7.48
C GLU A 60 -9.31 16.37 -6.70
N ARG A 61 -10.31 15.70 -7.26
CA ARG A 61 -10.86 14.44 -6.76
C ARG A 61 -10.77 13.39 -7.86
N LEU A 62 -10.25 12.22 -7.51
CA LEU A 62 -10.07 11.08 -8.40
C LEU A 62 -10.82 9.85 -7.87
N PRO A 63 -11.14 8.87 -8.73
CA PRO A 63 -11.70 7.59 -8.33
C PRO A 63 -10.88 6.85 -7.27
N ASN A 64 -11.42 5.78 -6.70
CA ASN A 64 -10.65 4.93 -5.79
C ASN A 64 -9.42 4.31 -6.50
N ILE A 65 -8.43 3.87 -5.70
CA ILE A 65 -7.15 3.36 -6.21
C ILE A 65 -7.34 2.19 -7.20
N PRO A 66 -8.16 1.16 -6.91
CA PRO A 66 -8.40 0.06 -7.87
C PRO A 66 -8.92 0.54 -9.23
N THR A 67 -9.79 1.56 -9.25
CA THR A 67 -10.28 2.17 -10.50
C THR A 67 -9.20 2.96 -11.22
N GLN A 68 -8.38 3.73 -10.49
CA GLN A 68 -7.31 4.54 -11.08
C GLN A 68 -6.21 3.70 -11.76
N VAL A 69 -5.96 2.49 -11.26
CA VAL A 69 -4.95 1.55 -11.80
C VAL A 69 -5.55 0.42 -12.63
N ASP A 70 -6.83 0.55 -13.03
CA ASP A 70 -7.53 -0.37 -13.91
C ASP A 70 -7.45 -1.85 -13.47
N LEU A 71 -7.68 -2.10 -12.18
CA LEU A 71 -7.74 -3.49 -11.69
C LEU A 71 -9.00 -4.22 -12.19
N GLY A 72 -10.11 -3.50 -12.35
CA GLY A 72 -11.39 -4.06 -12.80
C GLY A 72 -11.82 -5.28 -11.97
N GLU A 73 -12.32 -6.31 -12.63
CA GLU A 73 -12.78 -7.57 -12.02
C GLU A 73 -11.67 -8.36 -11.29
N ARG A 74 -10.38 -8.01 -11.50
CA ARG A 74 -9.26 -8.65 -10.80
C ARG A 74 -9.23 -8.29 -9.32
N PHE A 75 -9.78 -7.12 -8.95
CA PHE A 75 -9.87 -6.67 -7.58
C PHE A 75 -11.21 -7.09 -6.97
N GLN A 76 -11.14 -7.88 -5.90
CA GLN A 76 -12.32 -8.32 -5.15
C GLN A 76 -12.17 -7.92 -3.69
N PRO A 77 -12.93 -6.95 -3.16
CA PRO A 77 -12.76 -6.44 -1.80
C PRO A 77 -12.74 -7.50 -0.70
N GLN A 78 -13.53 -8.56 -0.85
CA GLN A 78 -13.61 -9.64 0.14
C GLN A 78 -12.30 -10.44 0.28
N ARG A 79 -11.48 -10.42 -0.77
CA ARG A 79 -10.24 -11.18 -0.89
C ARG A 79 -8.99 -10.29 -0.88
N ASP A 80 -9.14 -9.04 -1.32
CA ASP A 80 -8.04 -8.14 -1.68
C ASP A 80 -8.01 -6.86 -0.81
N LEU A 81 -8.79 -6.82 0.26
CA LEU A 81 -8.76 -5.76 1.27
C LEU A 81 -8.63 -6.33 2.69
N VAL A 82 -7.52 -6.01 3.35
CA VAL A 82 -7.33 -6.25 4.78
C VAL A 82 -7.72 -5.00 5.55
N LEU A 83 -8.86 -5.07 6.25
CA LEU A 83 -9.40 -3.94 7.00
C LEU A 83 -8.90 -3.94 8.45
N ILE A 84 -8.25 -2.85 8.85
CA ILE A 84 -7.73 -2.63 10.20
C ILE A 84 -8.67 -1.70 10.97
N GLN A 85 -9.16 -2.13 12.12
CA GLN A 85 -10.12 -1.38 12.94
C GLN A 85 -9.43 -0.27 13.71
N ASN A 86 -8.31 -0.57 14.36
CA ASN A 86 -7.47 0.43 15.03
C ASN A 86 -6.06 0.45 14.41
N PRO A 87 -5.76 1.38 13.50
CA PRO A 87 -4.44 1.46 12.84
C PRO A 87 -3.31 1.91 13.76
N ASP A 88 -3.60 2.29 15.01
CA ASP A 88 -2.60 2.60 16.04
C ASP A 88 -2.35 1.41 16.99
N ASN A 89 -3.07 0.30 16.82
CA ASN A 89 -2.83 -0.96 17.53
C ASN A 89 -1.86 -1.84 16.73
N LEU A 90 -0.59 -1.85 17.12
CA LEU A 90 0.46 -2.61 16.45
C LEU A 90 0.14 -4.12 16.37
N SER A 91 -0.35 -4.71 17.47
CA SER A 91 -0.67 -6.14 17.53
C SER A 91 -1.80 -6.51 16.57
N GLU A 92 -2.84 -5.69 16.46
CA GLU A 92 -3.91 -5.92 15.49
C GLU A 92 -3.36 -5.88 14.06
N CYS A 93 -2.60 -4.82 13.74
CA CYS A 93 -2.02 -4.63 12.42
C CYS A 93 -1.13 -5.83 12.05
N TYR A 94 -0.18 -6.18 12.91
CA TYR A 94 0.77 -7.26 12.68
C TYR A 94 0.05 -8.61 12.48
N LEU A 95 -0.86 -8.99 13.39
CA LEU A 95 -1.53 -10.29 13.31
C LEU A 95 -2.40 -10.43 12.06
N LYS A 96 -3.09 -9.36 11.63
CA LYS A 96 -3.89 -9.39 10.40
C LYS A 96 -3.02 -9.50 9.14
N ILE A 97 -1.93 -8.74 9.08
CA ILE A 97 -1.00 -8.76 7.95
C ILE A 97 -0.27 -10.12 7.88
N GLN A 98 0.24 -10.60 9.01
CA GLN A 98 0.92 -11.90 9.09
C GLN A 98 0.00 -13.04 8.63
N ARG A 99 -1.26 -13.07 9.07
CA ARG A 99 -2.24 -14.07 8.62
C ARG A 99 -2.49 -14.00 7.11
N CYS A 100 -2.58 -12.80 6.56
CA CYS A 100 -2.71 -12.60 5.11
C CYS A 100 -1.50 -13.17 4.37
N ILE A 101 -0.28 -12.87 4.82
CA ILE A 101 0.96 -13.41 4.20
C ILE A 101 0.97 -14.95 4.26
N HIS A 102 0.69 -15.54 5.42
CA HIS A 102 0.67 -17.01 5.56
C HIS A 102 -0.38 -17.66 4.65
N HIS A 103 -1.56 -17.06 4.53
CA HIS A 103 -2.59 -17.54 3.61
C HIS A 103 -2.11 -17.53 2.16
N LEU A 104 -1.46 -16.45 1.71
CA LEU A 104 -0.94 -16.33 0.35
C LEU A 104 0.19 -17.33 0.07
N GLN A 105 1.07 -17.57 1.05
CA GLN A 105 2.14 -18.57 0.92
C GLN A 105 1.59 -20.00 0.79
N GLN A 106 0.41 -20.28 1.36
CA GLN A 106 -0.27 -21.57 1.24
C GLN A 106 -1.12 -21.68 -0.04
N GLU A 107 -1.84 -20.62 -0.41
CA GLU A 107 -2.75 -20.57 -1.57
C GLU A 107 -1.97 -20.51 -2.89
N THR A 108 -0.87 -19.77 -2.92
CA THR A 108 -0.09 -19.47 -4.14
C THR A 108 1.42 -19.59 -3.85
N PRO A 109 1.96 -20.80 -3.63
CA PRO A 109 3.36 -20.99 -3.25
C PRO A 109 4.36 -20.51 -4.31
N ASP A 110 3.94 -20.46 -5.59
CA ASP A 110 4.78 -20.00 -6.71
C ASP A 110 4.67 -18.48 -6.98
N HIS A 111 3.86 -17.75 -6.21
CA HIS A 111 3.74 -16.31 -6.34
C HIS A 111 4.79 -15.59 -5.51
N GLU A 112 5.45 -14.62 -6.13
CA GLU A 112 6.31 -13.69 -5.42
C GLU A 112 5.43 -12.70 -4.66
N ILE A 113 5.62 -12.63 -3.34
CA ILE A 113 4.92 -11.67 -2.49
C ILE A 113 5.84 -10.45 -2.30
N LEU A 114 5.29 -9.27 -2.55
CA LEU A 114 5.96 -7.98 -2.37
C LEU A 114 5.20 -7.20 -1.30
N ALA A 115 5.91 -6.41 -0.48
CA ALA A 115 5.32 -5.56 0.53
C ALA A 115 5.78 -4.11 0.37
N ASP A 116 4.87 -3.19 0.04
CA ASP A 116 5.14 -1.75 0.01
C ASP A 116 4.51 -1.06 1.22
N TYR A 117 5.36 -0.43 2.03
CA TYR A 117 4.94 0.21 3.29
C TYR A 117 4.94 1.74 3.21
N THR A 118 4.88 2.30 2.00
CA THR A 118 4.96 3.75 1.77
C THR A 118 3.84 4.52 2.46
N GLY A 119 2.62 3.98 2.36
CA GLY A 119 1.43 4.59 2.94
C GLY A 119 1.13 4.06 4.34
N GLY A 120 0.05 4.56 4.93
CA GLY A 120 -0.47 4.13 6.22
C GLY A 120 -0.03 5.02 7.40
N THR A 121 -0.56 4.71 8.58
CA THR A 121 -0.04 5.27 9.83
C THR A 121 1.34 4.66 10.10
N LYS A 122 2.14 5.33 10.93
CA LYS A 122 3.48 4.82 11.32
C LYS A 122 3.40 3.40 11.89
N THR A 123 2.38 3.15 12.72
CA THR A 123 2.13 1.83 13.31
C THR A 123 1.76 0.80 12.25
N LEU A 124 0.92 1.16 11.27
CA LEU A 124 0.53 0.26 10.19
C LEU A 124 1.71 -0.09 9.27
N SER A 125 2.52 0.91 8.89
CA SER A 125 3.74 0.68 8.11
C SER A 125 4.74 -0.19 8.88
N ALA A 126 4.94 0.07 10.18
CA ALA A 126 5.81 -0.74 11.03
C ALA A 126 5.32 -2.19 11.14
N ALA A 127 4.01 -2.40 11.26
CA ALA A 127 3.43 -3.74 11.28
C ALA A 127 3.66 -4.51 9.97
N LEU A 128 3.51 -3.86 8.82
CA LEU A 128 3.81 -4.49 7.52
C LEU A 128 5.29 -4.84 7.42
N VAL A 129 6.18 -3.93 7.81
CA VAL A 129 7.63 -4.20 7.83
C VAL A 129 7.95 -5.40 8.73
N LEU A 130 7.43 -5.45 9.95
CA LEU A 130 7.65 -6.57 10.88
C LEU A 130 7.12 -7.89 10.32
N ALA A 131 5.89 -7.92 9.81
CA ALA A 131 5.31 -9.15 9.27
C ALA A 131 6.03 -9.62 8.00
N ALA A 132 6.37 -8.70 7.09
CA ALA A 132 7.17 -9.02 5.91
C ALA A 132 8.56 -9.53 6.29
N VAL A 133 9.17 -8.94 7.34
CA VAL A 133 10.43 -9.41 7.89
C VAL A 133 10.33 -10.84 8.38
N ASP A 134 9.41 -11.11 9.29
CA ASP A 134 9.25 -12.43 9.91
C ASP A 134 8.94 -13.53 8.88
N CYS A 135 8.24 -13.17 7.79
CA CYS A 135 7.86 -14.11 6.74
C CYS A 135 8.81 -14.16 5.53
N GLY A 136 9.92 -13.42 5.55
CA GLY A 136 10.92 -13.42 4.46
C GLY A 136 10.44 -12.76 3.17
N ILE A 137 9.54 -11.78 3.26
CA ILE A 137 8.95 -11.08 2.11
C ILE A 137 9.78 -9.85 1.74
N SER A 138 9.94 -9.59 0.42
CA SER A 138 10.65 -8.44 -0.09
C SER A 138 9.91 -7.12 0.19
N LEU A 139 10.64 -6.15 0.73
CA LEU A 139 10.11 -4.84 1.09
C LEU A 139 10.42 -3.78 0.03
N TYR A 140 9.46 -2.89 -0.19
CA TYR A 140 9.55 -1.77 -1.11
C TYR A 140 9.08 -0.47 -0.45
N LEU A 141 9.63 0.64 -0.92
CA LEU A 141 9.27 1.98 -0.50
C LEU A 141 9.25 2.92 -1.70
N THR A 142 8.18 3.69 -1.81
CA THR A 142 8.00 4.75 -2.80
C THR A 142 8.37 6.09 -2.18
N ILE A 143 9.39 6.74 -2.72
CA ILE A 143 9.90 8.02 -2.23
C ILE A 143 9.71 9.11 -3.28
N ALA A 144 9.59 10.36 -2.84
CA ALA A 144 9.68 11.49 -3.76
C ALA A 144 11.05 11.49 -4.45
N SER A 145 11.06 11.58 -5.77
CA SER A 145 12.27 11.51 -6.61
C SER A 145 13.15 12.77 -6.53
N THR A 146 12.76 13.77 -5.73
CA THR A 146 13.50 15.03 -5.59
C THR A 146 14.24 15.09 -4.26
N ARG A 147 15.56 14.91 -4.30
CA ARG A 147 16.45 15.71 -3.44
C ARG A 147 16.74 17.02 -4.17
N GLU A 148 16.25 18.11 -3.57
CA GLU A 148 16.57 19.54 -3.74
C GLU A 148 17.02 20.06 -5.12
N ASN A 149 16.11 20.77 -5.81
CA ASN A 149 16.48 21.92 -6.64
C ASN A 149 15.45 23.05 -6.47
N LEU A 150 15.88 24.16 -5.86
CA LEU A 150 15.09 25.31 -5.38
C LEU A 150 14.43 26.16 -6.49
N VAL A 151 14.29 25.66 -7.72
CA VAL A 151 13.88 26.48 -8.88
C VAL A 151 12.60 25.98 -9.55
N LYS A 152 12.24 24.68 -9.42
CA LYS A 152 10.93 24.13 -9.80
C LYS A 152 10.83 22.68 -9.35
N VAL A 153 9.82 22.34 -8.57
CA VAL A 153 9.56 20.96 -8.15
C VAL A 153 8.75 20.26 -9.25
N GLU A 154 9.42 19.49 -10.10
CA GLU A 154 8.76 18.39 -10.81
C GLU A 154 8.66 17.23 -9.81
N ARG A 155 7.44 16.94 -9.35
CA ARG A 155 7.17 15.86 -8.40
C ARG A 155 7.20 14.53 -9.15
N GLY A 156 8.35 13.87 -9.19
CA GLY A 156 8.40 12.44 -9.49
C GLY A 156 8.35 11.63 -8.19
N GLU A 157 7.91 10.37 -8.29
CA GLU A 157 7.97 9.37 -7.24
C GLU A 157 8.71 8.14 -7.80
N LEU A 158 9.48 7.44 -6.96
CA LEU A 158 10.23 6.25 -7.35
C LEU A 158 10.05 5.16 -6.29
N THR A 159 9.64 3.97 -6.72
CA THR A 159 9.55 2.77 -5.88
C THR A 159 10.86 2.00 -5.94
N GLN A 160 11.45 1.71 -4.78
CA GLN A 160 12.73 1.01 -4.67
C GLN A 160 12.65 -0.15 -3.66
N PRO A 161 13.40 -1.24 -3.88
CA PRO A 161 13.54 -2.31 -2.89
C PRO A 161 14.29 -1.81 -1.65
N VAL A 162 13.98 -2.41 -0.51
CA VAL A 162 14.63 -2.13 0.77
C VAL A 162 15.57 -3.28 1.11
N ASP A 163 16.84 -2.96 1.33
CA ASP A 163 17.84 -3.95 1.74
C ASP A 163 17.56 -4.43 3.17
N THR A 164 17.24 -5.71 3.32
CA THR A 164 16.99 -6.37 4.60
C THR A 164 18.09 -7.32 5.02
N SER A 165 19.27 -7.24 4.40
CA SER A 165 20.43 -8.10 4.72
C SER A 165 21.05 -7.84 6.10
N PHE A 166 20.63 -6.79 6.80
CA PHE A 166 21.00 -6.50 8.18
C PHE A 166 20.48 -7.51 9.21
N ARG A 167 19.72 -8.53 8.79
CA ARG A 167 19.29 -9.64 9.62
C ARG A 167 20.43 -10.66 9.66
N CYS A 168 21.20 -10.64 10.75
CA CYS A 168 22.20 -11.68 11.04
C CYS A 168 21.54 -13.04 11.25
#